data_AF-A0A377TMW6-F1
#
_entry.id   AF-A0A377TMW6-F1
#
_cell.length_a   1.000
_cell.length_b   1.000
_cell.length_c   1.000
_cell.angle_alpha   90.00
_cell.angle_beta   90.00
_cell.angle_gamma   90.00
#
_symmetry.space_group_name_H-M   'P 1'
#
loop_
_entity.id
_entity.type
_entity.pdbx_description
1 polymer ?
#
loop_
_entity_poly.entity_id
_entity_poly.type
_entity_poly.pdbx_seq_one_letter_code
_entity_poly.pdbx_strand_id
1 'polypeptide(L)' 'MTDIRLTVQGLAVDYPTARVVDNVSFTLGNERLALVANPAPANR' A
#
# COMPACT_ATOMS: atom_id res chain seq x y z
N MET A 1 -5.43 -7.10 21.42
CA MET A 1 -5.47 -7.53 20.00
C MET A 1 -6.73 -6.92 19.41
N THR A 2 -6.58 -5.94 18.53
CA THR A 2 -7.72 -5.22 17.94
C THR A 2 -8.51 -6.17 17.02
N ASP A 3 -9.84 -6.13 17.06
CA ASP A 3 -10.68 -6.92 16.14
C ASP A 3 -10.29 -6.65 14.68
N ILE A 4 -9.95 -7.71 13.94
CA ILE A 4 -9.57 -7.63 12.54
C ILE A 4 -10.82 -7.36 11.71
N ARG A 5 -10.80 -6.26 10.95
CA ARG A 5 -11.91 -5.85 10.07
C ARG A 5 -11.59 -6.03 8.60
N LEU A 6 -10.32 -5.90 8.23
CA LEU A 6 -9.86 -6.04 6.85
C LEU A 6 -8.52 -6.77 6.85
N THR A 7 -8.43 -7.81 6.03
CA THR A 7 -7.18 -8.48 5.68
C THR A 7 -6.96 -8.31 4.20
N VAL A 8 -5.83 -7.72 3.83
CA VAL A 8 -5.40 -7.59 2.43
C VAL A 8 -4.17 -8.46 2.22
N GLN A 9 -4.21 -9.27 1.16
CA GLN A 9 -3.11 -10.14 0.76
C GLN A 9 -2.70 -9.81 -0.66
N GLY A 10 -1.40 -9.62 -0.86
CA GLY A 10 -0.82 -9.41 -2.19
C GLY A 10 -1.33 -8.16 -2.92
N LEU A 11 -1.53 -7.04 -2.20
CA LEU A 11 -1.89 -5.78 -2.83
C LEU A 11 -0.82 -5.38 -3.85
N ALA A 12 -1.25 -5.22 -5.10
CA ALA A 12 -0.46 -4.64 -6.16
C ALA A 12 -1.21 -3.42 -6.73
N VAL A 13 -0.47 -2.34 -7.00
CA VAL A 13 -1.01 -1.14 -7.63
C VAL A 13 -0.16 -0.82 -8.84
N ASP A 14 -0.76 -1.00 -10.00
CA ASP A 14 -0.15 -0.79 -11.31
C ASP A 14 -0.67 0.50 -11.94
N TYR A 15 0.27 1.31 -12.42
CA TYR A 15 0.05 2.41 -13.36
C TYR A 15 0.52 1.97 -14.75
N PRO A 16 0.06 2.62 -15.83
CA PRO A 16 0.38 2.20 -17.21
C PRO A 16 1.88 1.99 -17.49
N THR A 17 2.77 2.67 -16.77
CA THR A 17 4.22 2.61 -16.97
C THR A 17 5.01 2.08 -15.77
N ALA A 18 4.37 1.79 -14.63
CA ALA A 18 5.07 1.41 -13.40
C ALA A 18 4.17 0.69 -12.40
N ARG A 19 4.75 -0.25 -11.65
CA ARG A 19 4.15 -0.78 -10.43
C ARG A 19 4.61 0.06 -9.23
N VAL A 20 3.65 0.61 -8.48
CA VAL A 20 3.96 1.48 -7.31
C VAL A 20 3.76 0.77 -5.97
N VAL A 21 2.97 -0.30 -5.93
CA VAL A 21 2.87 -1.20 -4.78
C VAL A 21 3.03 -2.61 -5.31
N ASP A 22 3.92 -3.40 -4.70
CA ASP A 22 4.20 -4.77 -5.12
C ASP A 22 4.05 -5.74 -3.95
N ASN A 23 3.04 -6.60 -4.06
CA ASN A 23 2.75 -7.72 -3.18
C ASN A 23 2.73 -7.40 -1.66
N VAL A 24 2.08 -6.29 -1.28
CA VAL A 24 1.98 -5.87 0.12
C VAL A 24 0.79 -6.52 0.81
N SER A 25 1.00 -7.06 2.01
CA SER A 25 -0.06 -7.68 2.82
C SER A 25 -0.14 -7.02 4.19
N PHE A 26 -1.36 -6.75 4.65
CA PHE A 26 -1.59 -6.12 5.94
C PHE A 26 -2.98 -6.42 6.49
N THR A 27 -3.14 -6.20 7.79
CA THR A 27 -4.38 -6.42 8.51
C THR A 27 -4.75 -5.13 9.25
N LEU A 28 -5.99 -4.66 9.08
CA LEU A 28 -6.51 -3.50 9.79
C LEU A 28 -7.64 -3.91 10.72
N GLY A 29 -7.58 -3.38 11.94
CA GLY A 29 -8.72 -3.37 12.85
C GLY A 29 -9.53 -2.08 12.70
N ASN A 30 -9.52 -1.24 13.74
CA ASN A 30 -10.11 0.11 13.70
C ASN A 30 -9.12 1.19 13.20
N GLU A 31 -7.94 0.79 12.75
CA GLU A 31 -6.89 1.70 12.30
C GLU A 31 -7.16 2.18 10.88
N ARG A 32 -6.66 3.38 10.56
CA ARG A 32 -6.69 3.93 9.20
C ARG A 32 -5.30 3.86 8.61
N LEU A 33 -5.19 3.28 7.42
CA LEU A 33 -3.95 3.18 6.66
C LEU A 33 -4.03 4.05 5.41
N ALA A 34 -2.95 4.78 5.13
CA ALA A 34 -2.78 5.53 3.90
C ALA A 34 -1.45 5.12 3.24
N LEU A 35 -1.50 4.85 1.93
CA LEU A 35 -0.32 4.58 1.11
C LEU A 35 0.18 5.91 0.54
N VAL A 36 1.45 6.24 0.80
CA VAL A 36 2.08 7.47 0.32
C VAL A 36 3.28 7.08 -0.54
N ALA A 37 3.26 7.47 -1.81
CA ALA A 37 4.41 7.34 -2.70
C ALA A 37 5.34 8.55 -2.49
N ASN A 38 6.63 8.30 -2.30
CA ASN A 38 7.60 9.39 -2.31
C ASN A 38 7.87 9.76 -3.78
N PRO A 39 7.76 11.04 -4.19
CA PRO A 39 8.11 11.42 -5.55
C PRO A 39 9.56 11.02 -5.84
N ALA A 40 9.78 10.37 -6.99
CA ALA A 40 11.12 10.09 -7.47
C ALA A 40 11.91 11.42 -7.53
N PRO A 41 13.21 11.42 -7.18
CA PRO A 41 14.01 12.64 -7.24
C PRO A 41 13.92 13.22 -8.66
N ALA A 42 13.48 14.48 -8.76
CA ALA A 42 13.61 15.23 -9.99
C ALA A 42 15.10 15.36 -10.28
N ASN A 43 15.57 14.70 -11.35
CA ASN A 43 16.97 14.65 -11.74
C ASN A 43 17.65 16.03 -11.61
N ARG A 44 18.80 16.05 -10.93
CA ARG A 44 19.68 17.21 -10.75
C ARG A 44 20.75 17.23 -11.82
#